data_AF-A0A7W0DF72-F1
#
_entry.id   AF-A0A7W0DF72-F1
#
_cell.length_a   1.000
_cell.length_b   1.000
_cell.length_c   1.000
_cell.angle_alpha   90.00
_cell.angle_beta   90.00
_cell.angle_gamma   90.00
#
_symmetry.space_group_name_H-M   'P 1'
#
loop_
_entity.id
_entity.type
_entity.pdbx_description
1 polymer ?
#
loop_
_entity_poly.entity_id
_entity_poly.type
_entity_poly.pdbx_seq_one_letter_code
_entity_poly.pdbx_strand_id
1 'polypeptide(L)' 'MEKIVLNGNMSLDVENLIANLHLPESDILNMFSFKFNNNLLTPEESIRFIQFLRSELDKRTQ' A
#
# COMPACT_ATOMS: atom_id res chain seq x y z
N MET A 1 4.54 1.67 22.63
CA MET A 1 4.28 1.75 21.18
C MET A 1 4.09 3.20 20.84
N GLU A 2 5.10 3.84 20.26
CA GLU A 2 4.98 5.23 19.80
C GLU A 2 3.96 5.28 18.67
N LYS A 3 2.83 5.91 18.96
CA LYS A 3 1.79 6.16 17.98
C LYS A 3 2.34 7.23 17.06
N ILE A 4 2.79 6.84 15.87
CA ILE A 4 3.21 7.79 14.83
C ILE A 4 2.00 8.66 14.53
N VAL A 5 1.99 9.87 15.08
CA VAL A 5 1.04 10.92 14.71
C VAL A 5 1.57 11.49 13.40
N LEU A 6 1.16 10.88 12.29
CA LEU A 6 1.35 11.47 10.97
C LEU A 6 0.60 12.81 10.99
N ASN A 7 1.32 13.91 10.76
CA ASN A 7 0.69 15.18 10.40
C ASN A 7 -0.37 14.86 9.32
N GLY A 8 -1.61 15.28 9.54
CA GLY A 8 -2.81 14.77 8.86
C GLY A 8 -2.90 14.96 7.34
N ASN A 9 -1.81 15.35 6.66
CA ASN A 9 -1.70 15.31 5.21
C ASN A 9 -0.95 14.05 4.81
N MET A 10 -1.71 13.00 4.49
CA MET A 10 -1.20 11.83 3.81
C MET A 10 -0.67 12.27 2.42
N SER A 11 0.42 11.66 1.94
CA SER A 11 0.85 11.90 0.56
C SER A 11 -0.27 11.51 -0.40
N LEU A 12 -0.50 12.32 -1.44
CA LEU A 12 -1.48 12.03 -2.50
C LEU A 12 -1.28 10.63 -3.10
N ASP A 13 -0.02 10.17 -3.19
CA ASP A 13 0.30 8.82 -3.69
C ASP A 13 -0.24 7.73 -2.77
N VAL A 14 -0.21 7.95 -1.45
CA VAL A 14 -0.69 6.99 -0.46
C VAL A 14 -2.21 7.02 -0.39
N GLU A 15 -2.84 8.20 -0.49
CA GLU A 15 -4.31 8.30 -0.60
C GLU A 15 -4.83 7.58 -1.85
N ASN A 16 -4.21 7.84 -2.99
CA ASN A 16 -4.53 7.16 -4.25
C ASN A 16 -4.31 5.65 -4.15
N LEU A 17 -3.22 5.21 -3.53
CA LEU A 17 -2.98 3.78 -3.32
C LEU A 17 -4.12 3.15 -2.51
N ILE A 18 -4.46 3.73 -1.35
CA ILE A 18 -5.53 3.22 -0.47
C ILE A 18 -6.87 3.17 -1.20
N ALA A 19 -7.21 4.22 -1.94
CA ALA A 19 -8.44 4.28 -2.73
C ALA A 19 -8.53 3.16 -3.77
N ASN A 20 -7.41 2.67 -4.30
CA ASN A 20 -7.35 1.64 -5.33
C ASN A 20 -7.07 0.22 -4.79
N LEU A 21 -6.90 0.01 -3.47
CA LEU A 21 -6.60 -1.32 -2.90
C LEU A 21 -7.71 -2.36 -3.11
N HIS A 22 -8.92 -1.93 -3.48
CA HIS A 22 -10.05 -2.80 -3.85
C HIS A 22 -9.91 -3.42 -5.25
N LEU A 23 -9.05 -2.87 -6.11
CA LEU A 23 -8.81 -3.37 -7.46
C LEU A 23 -7.94 -4.64 -7.44
N PRO A 24 -7.98 -5.49 -8.46
CA PRO A 24 -7.04 -6.60 -8.64
C PRO A 24 -5.57 -6.16 -8.56
N GLU A 25 -4.71 -7.03 -8.03
CA GLU A 25 -3.28 -6.74 -7.88
C GLU A 25 -2.64 -6.32 -9.21
N SER A 26 -3.01 -6.97 -10.32
CA SER A 26 -2.50 -6.62 -11.65
C SER A 26 -2.79 -5.17 -12.04
N ASP A 27 -3.97 -4.66 -11.70
CA ASP A 27 -4.38 -3.30 -12.04
C ASP A 27 -3.64 -2.28 -11.18
N ILE A 28 -3.42 -2.60 -9.90
CA ILE A 28 -2.60 -1.80 -8.99
C ILE A 28 -1.15 -1.73 -9.50
N LEU A 29 -0.59 -2.83 -9.99
CA LEU A 29 0.77 -2.86 -10.55
C LEU A 29 0.92 -2.09 -11.88
N ASN A 30 -0.17 -1.86 -12.61
CA ASN A 30 -0.16 -0.98 -13.78
C ASN A 30 -0.12 0.51 -13.39
N MET A 31 -0.54 0.84 -12.16
CA MET A 31 -0.67 2.22 -11.67
C MET A 31 0.46 2.62 -10.72
N PHE A 32 0.98 1.67 -9.94
CA PHE A 32 1.93 1.92 -8.86
C PHE A 32 3.20 1.09 -9.00
N SER A 33 4.32 1.68 -8.61
CA SER A 33 5.62 1.02 -8.48
C SER A 33 6.09 1.12 -7.04
N PHE A 34 6.38 -0.02 -6.42
CA PHE A 34 6.79 -0.06 -5.03
C PHE A 34 8.32 -0.14 -4.91
N LYS A 35 8.88 0.63 -3.98
CA LYS A 35 10.30 0.61 -3.68
C LYS A 35 10.51 0.34 -2.20
N PHE A 36 11.52 -0.48 -1.90
CA PHE A 36 12.01 -0.70 -0.54
C PHE A 36 13.51 -0.49 -0.52
N ASN A 37 13.99 0.39 0.36
CA ASN A 37 15.41 0.75 0.46
C ASN A 37 16.04 1.13 -0.90
N ASN A 38 15.37 2.01 -1.65
CA ASN A 38 15.70 2.44 -3.02
C ASN A 38 15.71 1.35 -4.11
N ASN A 39 15.36 0.10 -3.80
CA ASN A 39 15.23 -0.97 -4.79
C ASN A 39 13.78 -1.12 -5.23
N LEU A 40 13.55 -1.26 -6.53
CA LEU A 40 12.24 -1.60 -7.08
C LEU A 40 11.89 -3.03 -6.65
N LEU A 41 10.69 -3.21 -6.11
CA LEU A 41 10.19 -4.55 -5.79
C LEU A 41 9.91 -5.32 -7.07
N THR A 42 10.18 -6.63 -7.04
CA THR A 42 9.71 -7.55 -8.09
C THR A 42 8.17 -7.60 -8.10
N PRO A 43 7.54 -8.07 -9.20
CA PRO A 43 6.10 -8.25 -9.25
C PRO A 43 5.56 -9.10 -8.08
N GLU A 44 6.24 -10.19 -7.74
CA GLU A 44 5.84 -11.08 -6.64
C GLU A 44 5.92 -10.39 -5.27
N GLU A 45 6.97 -9.62 -5.02
CA GLU A 45 7.11 -8.85 -3.78
C GLU A 45 6.06 -7.75 -3.69
N SER A 46 5.76 -7.09 -4.80
CA SER A 46 4.73 -6.07 -4.88
C SER A 46 3.34 -6.65 -4.59
N ILE A 47 3.02 -7.83 -5.14
CA ILE A 47 1.77 -8.56 -4.85
C ILE A 47 1.68 -8.87 -3.36
N ARG A 48 2.73 -9.45 -2.77
CA ARG A 48 2.75 -9.75 -1.32
C ARG A 48 2.56 -8.48 -0.48
N PHE A 49 3.15 -7.37 -0.89
CA PHE A 49 2.99 -6.09 -0.20
C PHE A 49 1.54 -5.56 -0.29
N ILE A 50 0.92 -5.61 -1.47
CA ILE A 50 -0.49 -5.22 -1.65
C ILE A 50 -1.41 -6.07 -0.77
N GLN A 51 -1.20 -7.39 -0.74
CA GLN A 51 -1.98 -8.30 0.09
C GLN A 51 -1.81 -8.02 1.59
N PHE A 52 -0.57 -7.71 2.01
CA PHE A 52 -0.30 -7.26 3.36
C PHE A 52 -1.10 -5.99 3.69
N LEU A 53 -1.07 -4.96 2.84
CA LEU A 53 -1.83 -3.73 3.05
C LEU A 53 -3.33 -3.98 3.19
N ARG A 54 -3.91 -4.83 2.33
CA ARG A 54 -5.33 -5.22 2.44
C ARG A 54 -5.63 -5.88 3.79
N SER A 55 -4.79 -6.83 4.21
CA SER A 55 -4.97 -7.53 5.49
C SER A 55 -4.91 -6.60 6.71
N GLU A 56 -4.09 -5.55 6.65
CA GLU A 56 -3.98 -4.55 7.73
C GLU A 56 -5.20 -3.61 7.78
N LEU A 57 -5.83 -3.33 6.63
CA LEU A 57 -7.08 -2.56 6.59
C LEU A 57 -8.27 -3.37 7.10
N ASP A 58 -8.36 -4.65 6.72
CA ASP A 58 -9.44 -5.53 7.19
C ASP A 58 -9.42 -5.68 8.72
N LYS A 59 -8.23 -5.81 9.32
CA LYS A 59 -8.07 -5.88 10.79
C LYS A 59 -8.59 -4.63 11.52
N ARG A 60 -8.67 -3.47 10.87
CA ARG A 60 -9.22 -2.24 11.47
C ARG A 60 -10.75 -2.20 11.42
N THR A 61 -11.37 -3.05 10.62
CA THR A 61 -12.83 -3.13 10.48
C THR A 61 -13.47 -4.17 11.40
N GLN A 62 -12.65 -4.91 12.17
CA GLN A 62 -13.07 -5.88 13.21
C GLN A 62 -12.78 -5.35 14.61
#